data_AF-A0A3D2FWH7-F1
#
_entry.id   AF-A0A3D2FWH7-F1
#
_cell.length_a   1.000
_cell.length_b   1.000
_cell.length_c   1.000
_cell.angle_alpha   90.00
_cell.angle_beta   90.00
_cell.angle_gamma   90.00
#
_symmetry.space_group_name_H-M   'P 1'
#
loop_
_entity.id
_entity.type
_entity.pdbx_description
1 polymer ?
#
loop_
_entity_poly.entity_id
_entity_poly.type
_entity_poly.pdbx_seq_one_letter_code
_entity_poly.pdbx_strand_id
1 'polypeptide(L)' 'EIAATQLALGAIDRLISRGLLTLAAFTPTDALHVTGDFDAFDAEAARLGAELMARQRNGVGAPIATDAADLARATLA' A
#
# COMPACT_ATOMS: atom_id res chain seq x y z
N GLU A 1 18.45 -2.64 7.74
CA GLU A 1 17.76 -2.07 6.56
C GLU A 1 17.74 -3.13 5.46
N ILE A 2 16.59 -3.41 4.87
CA ILE A 2 16.49 -4.36 3.74
C ILE A 2 16.73 -3.56 2.45
N ALA A 3 17.65 -4.04 1.60
CA ALA A 3 18.00 -3.44 0.31
C ALA A 3 18.49 -1.98 0.28
N ALA A 4 19.40 -1.63 1.20
CA ALA A 4 20.07 -0.32 1.21
C ALA A 4 21.02 -0.05 0.02
N THR A 5 21.23 -1.02 -0.88
CA THR A 5 22.13 -0.89 -2.04
C THR A 5 21.47 -1.38 -3.32
N GLN A 6 21.94 -0.88 -4.47
CA GLN A 6 21.47 -1.34 -5.79
C GLN A 6 21.66 -2.85 -5.99
N LEU A 7 22.77 -3.40 -5.47
CA LEU A 7 23.01 -4.84 -5.49
C LEU A 7 21.93 -5.61 -4.70
N ALA A 8 21.55 -5.08 -3.54
CA ALA A 8 20.55 -5.70 -2.69
C ALA A 8 19.11 -5.55 -3.27
N LEU A 9 18.80 -4.44 -3.94
CA LEU A 9 17.55 -4.30 -4.71
C LEU A 9 17.45 -5.35 -5.83
N GLY A 10 18.51 -5.54 -6.62
CA GLY A 10 18.53 -6.59 -7.64
C GLY A 10 18.44 -8.01 -7.08
N ALA A 11 18.82 -8.24 -5.82
CA ALA A 11 18.56 -9.50 -5.14
C ALA A 11 17.07 -9.67 -4.78
N ILE A 12 16.42 -8.62 -4.29
CA ILE A 12 14.97 -8.62 -4.03
C ILE A 12 14.17 -8.88 -5.31
N ASP A 13 14.51 -8.21 -6.42
CA ASP A 13 13.81 -8.41 -7.69
C ASP A 13 13.86 -9.87 -8.17
N ARG A 14 15.01 -10.54 -7.96
CA ARG A 14 15.17 -11.97 -8.27
C ARG A 14 14.36 -12.88 -7.35
N LEU A 15 14.17 -12.49 -6.10
CA LEU A 15 13.33 -13.24 -5.16
C LEU A 15 11.84 -13.06 -5.51
N ILE A 16 11.43 -11.86 -5.89
CA ILE A 16 10.08 -11.57 -6.38
C ILE A 16 9.79 -12.36 -7.67
N SER A 17 10.70 -12.35 -8.65
CA SER A 17 10.50 -13.06 -9.92
C SER A 17 10.43 -14.58 -9.79
N ARG A 18 10.96 -15.13 -8.68
CA ARG A 18 10.88 -16.55 -8.32
C ARG A 18 9.69 -16.87 -7.41
N GLY A 19 8.88 -15.88 -7.04
CA GLY A 19 7.75 -16.05 -6.12
C GLY A 19 8.14 -16.30 -4.66
N LEU A 20 9.40 -16.03 -4.29
CA LEU A 20 9.91 -16.19 -2.92
C LEU A 20 9.62 -14.97 -2.04
N LEU A 21 9.38 -13.81 -2.67
CA LEU A 21 8.92 -12.59 -2.03
C LEU A 21 7.73 -12.04 -2.81
N THR A 22 6.91 -11.24 -2.14
CA THR A 22 5.83 -10.48 -2.77
C THR A 22 5.93 -9.02 -2.32
N LEU A 23 5.65 -8.10 -3.23
CA LEU A 23 5.51 -6.69 -2.89
C LEU A 23 4.18 -6.51 -2.15
N ALA A 24 4.25 -5.97 -0.94
CA ALA A 24 3.05 -5.53 -0.24
C ALA A 24 2.39 -4.39 -1.04
N ALA A 25 1.07 -4.43 -1.14
CA ALA A 25 0.27 -3.41 -1.82
C ALA A 25 -0.98 -3.13 -0.98
N PHE A 26 -1.50 -1.91 -1.08
CA PHE A 26 -2.82 -1.58 -0.56
C PHE A 26 -3.87 -2.15 -1.51
N THR A 27 -4.77 -2.98 -0.98
CA THR A 27 -5.75 -3.75 -1.76
C THR A 27 -7.19 -3.28 -1.50
N PRO A 28 -8.18 -3.66 -2.33
CA PRO A 28 -9.58 -3.40 -2.03
C PRO A 28 -10.03 -3.94 -0.66
N THR A 29 -9.47 -5.07 -0.21
CA THR A 29 -9.75 -5.61 1.12
C THR A 29 -9.25 -4.70 2.23
N ASP A 30 -8.08 -4.09 2.08
CA ASP A 30 -7.60 -3.09 3.05
C ASP A 30 -8.52 -1.86 3.06
N ALA A 31 -8.99 -1.41 1.89
CA ALA A 31 -9.95 -0.32 1.80
C ALA A 31 -11.27 -0.63 2.54
N LEU A 32 -11.78 -1.87 2.44
CA LEU A 32 -12.97 -2.29 3.19
C LEU A 32 -12.75 -2.29 4.72
N HIS A 33 -11.54 -2.58 5.20
CA HIS A 33 -11.24 -2.40 6.63
C HIS A 33 -11.25 -0.94 7.06
N VAL A 34 -10.74 -0.04 6.20
CA VAL A 34 -10.74 1.40 6.48
C VAL A 34 -12.16 1.96 6.53
N THR A 35 -13.07 1.48 5.67
CA THR A 35 -14.49 1.89 5.70
C THR A 35 -15.30 1.18 6.79
N GLY A 36 -14.77 0.10 7.37
CA GLY A 36 -15.46 -0.70 8.38
C GLY A 36 -16.47 -1.70 7.81
N ASP A 37 -16.47 -1.90 6.48
CA ASP A 37 -17.33 -2.87 5.79
C ASP A 37 -16.80 -4.32 5.87
N PHE A 38 -15.57 -4.50 6.37
CA PHE A 38 -14.94 -5.80 6.57
C PHE A 38 -13.94 -5.73 7.75
N ASP A 39 -13.92 -6.76 8.60
CA ASP A 39 -13.18 -6.75 9.88
C ASP A 39 -12.41 -8.04 10.19
N ALA A 40 -12.15 -8.87 9.17
CA ALA A 40 -11.49 -10.17 9.37
C ALA A 40 -9.96 -10.09 9.53
N PHE A 41 -9.34 -8.96 9.17
CA PHE A 41 -7.90 -8.70 9.30
C PHE A 41 -7.63 -7.39 10.08
N ASP A 42 -6.37 -6.99 10.16
CA ASP A 42 -5.93 -5.85 10.97
C ASP A 42 -6.34 -4.51 10.32
N ALA A 43 -7.37 -3.88 10.90
CA ALA A 43 -7.88 -2.61 10.44
C ALA A 43 -6.90 -1.44 10.64
N GLU A 44 -6.03 -1.50 11.65
CA GLU A 44 -5.04 -0.45 11.89
C GLU A 44 -3.93 -0.51 10.84
N ALA A 45 -3.48 -1.71 10.47
CA ALA A 45 -2.53 -1.90 9.38
C ALA A 45 -3.09 -1.35 8.05
N ALA A 46 -4.37 -1.62 7.76
CA ALA A 46 -5.04 -1.07 6.59
C ALA A 46 -5.14 0.47 6.63
N ARG A 47 -5.52 1.04 7.77
CA ARG A 47 -5.59 2.49 7.98
C ARG A 47 -4.24 3.17 7.77
N LEU A 48 -3.17 2.64 8.36
CA LEU A 48 -1.82 3.15 8.17
C LEU A 48 -1.38 3.02 6.70
N GLY A 49 -1.67 1.90 6.05
CA GLY A 49 -1.42 1.73 4.61
C GLY A 49 -2.11 2.80 3.77
N ALA A 50 -3.37 3.10 4.08
CA ALA A 50 -4.12 4.16 3.39
C ALA A 50 -3.51 5.55 3.65
N GLU A 51 -3.05 5.86 4.87
CA GLU A 51 -2.34 7.12 5.15
C GLU A 51 -1.00 7.25 4.42
N LEU A 52 -0.27 6.14 4.24
CA LEU A 52 0.95 6.08 3.42
C LEU A 52 0.63 6.43 1.96
N MET A 53 -0.41 5.82 1.40
CA MET A 53 -0.80 5.97 0.01
C MET A 53 -1.43 7.35 -0.29
N ALA A 54 -2.30 7.86 0.59
CA ALA A 54 -2.99 9.14 0.41
C ALA A 54 -2.01 10.31 0.23
N ARG A 55 -0.91 10.32 0.99
CA ARG A 55 0.11 11.39 0.91
C ARG A 55 1.11 11.22 -0.24
N GLN A 56 1.12 10.10 -0.95
CA GLN A 56 1.97 9.98 -2.14
C GLN A 56 1.56 11.03 -3.18
N ARG A 57 2.51 11.47 -3.99
CA ARG A 57 2.29 12.54 -4.96
C ARG A 57 2.05 11.95 -6.33
N ASN A 58 1.00 12.42 -7.00
CA ASN A 58 0.70 12.06 -8.39
C ASN A 58 1.66 12.75 -9.37
N GLY A 59 1.45 12.55 -10.67
CA GLY A 59 2.31 13.10 -11.73
C GLY A 59 2.38 14.64 -11.80
N VAL A 60 1.46 15.35 -11.15
CA VAL A 60 1.49 16.83 -11.04
C VAL A 60 1.94 17.31 -9.65
N GLY A 61 2.37 16.40 -8.79
CA GLY A 61 2.89 16.72 -7.47
C GLY A 61 1.81 17.00 -6.41
N ALA A 62 0.53 16.68 -6.66
CA ALA A 62 -0.53 16.77 -5.66
C ALA A 62 -0.67 15.44 -4.90
N PRO A 63 -1.09 15.45 -3.61
CA PRO A 63 -1.45 14.23 -2.90
C PRO A 63 -2.48 13.40 -3.68
N ILE A 64 -2.40 12.08 -3.60
CA ILE A 64 -3.34 11.17 -4.27
C ILE A 64 -4.74 11.26 -3.66
N ALA A 65 -4.83 11.45 -2.33
CA ALA A 65 -6.09 11.61 -1.61
C ALA A 65 -5.91 12.57 -0.42
N THR A 66 -7.02 13.06 0.11
CA THR A 66 -7.02 14.00 1.25
C THR A 66 -6.69 13.32 2.58
N ASP A 67 -7.19 12.09 2.78
CA ASP A 67 -6.94 11.27 3.96
C ASP A 67 -7.09 9.77 3.63
N ALA A 68 -6.96 8.91 4.65
CA ALA A 68 -7.12 7.46 4.51
C ALA A 68 -8.51 7.04 4.01
N ALA A 69 -9.57 7.69 4.48
CA ALA A 69 -10.95 7.33 4.13
C ALA A 69 -11.27 7.72 2.69
N ASP A 70 -10.74 8.86 2.22
CA ASP A 70 -10.82 9.33 0.85
C ASP A 70 -10.12 8.37 -0.12
N LEU A 71 -8.90 7.92 0.22
CA LEU A 71 -8.21 6.90 -0.55
C LEU A 71 -8.99 5.58 -0.59
N ALA A 72 -9.50 5.12 0.56
CA ALA A 72 -10.25 3.87 0.63
C ALA A 72 -11.50 3.91 -0.27
N ARG A 73 -12.28 4.99 -0.22
CA ARG A 73 -13.43 5.18 -1.11
C ARG A 73 -13.03 5.21 -2.58
N ALA A 74 -11.94 5.90 -2.93
CA ALA A 74 -11.43 5.94 -4.30
C ALA A 74 -10.95 4.57 -4.81
N THR A 75 -10.46 3.69 -3.91
CA THR A 75 -10.00 2.33 -4.24
C THR A 75 -11.16 1.38 -4.49
N LEU A 76 -12.34 1.65 -3.90
CA LEU A 76 -13.55 0.84 -4.03
C LEU A 76 -14.48 1.30 -5.17
N ALA A 77 -14.19 2.44 -5.81
CA ALA A 77 -14.94 3.01 -6.92
C ALA A 77 -14.50 2.41 -8.27
#